data_AF-A0A5C6A0D1-F1
#
_entry.id   AF-A0A5C6A0D1-F1
#
_cell.length_a   1.000
_cell.length_b   1.000
_cell.length_c   1.000
_cell.angle_alpha   90.00
_cell.angle_beta   90.00
_cell.angle_gamma   90.00
#
_symmetry.space_group_name_H-M   'P 1'
#
loop_
_entity.id
_entity.type
_entity.pdbx_description
1 polymer ?
#
loop_
_entity_poly.entity_id
_entity_poly.type
_entity_poly.pdbx_seq_one_letter_code
_entity_poly.pdbx_strand_id
1 'polypeptide(L)'
;MKNASEIKEFLVGRVAEITGTSPDTISTNSPFYRLDIDSMTLVAIASELENFLEVPIESDLMFSAKTIDALVPKLIAVVEGKHA
;
A
#
# COMPACT_ATOMS: atom_id res chain seq x y z
N MET A 1 -11.97 11.02 4.87
CA MET A 1 -10.52 10.73 4.85
C MET A 1 -10.32 9.32 5.34
N LYS A 2 -9.55 8.51 4.61
CA LYS A 2 -9.28 7.11 4.97
C LYS A 2 -8.34 7.05 6.17
N ASN A 3 -8.63 6.16 7.12
CA ASN A 3 -7.80 5.93 8.30
C ASN A 3 -6.78 4.79 8.08
N ALA A 4 -5.85 4.60 9.01
CA ALA A 4 -4.77 3.64 8.88
C ALA A 4 -5.25 2.19 8.67
N SER A 5 -6.35 1.80 9.34
CA SER A 5 -6.94 0.46 9.19
C SER A 5 -7.54 0.27 7.80
N GLU A 6 -8.28 1.25 7.28
CA GLU A 6 -8.84 1.18 5.91
C GLU A 6 -7.76 1.04 4.84
N ILE A 7 -6.65 1.79 4.98
CA ILE A 7 -5.52 1.72 4.05
C ILE A 7 -4.82 0.36 4.16
N LYS A 8 -4.63 -0.14 5.38
CA LYS A 8 -4.02 -1.44 5.63
C LYS A 8 -4.87 -2.58 5.05
N GLU A 9 -6.18 -2.55 5.26
CA GLU A 9 -7.13 -3.52 4.72
C GLU A 9 -7.13 -3.52 3.19
N PHE A 10 -7.12 -2.32 2.57
CA PHE A 10 -6.99 -2.20 1.12
C PHE A 10 -5.71 -2.87 0.61
N LEU A 11 -4.55 -2.55 1.20
CA LEU A 11 -3.26 -3.10 0.79
C LEU A 11 -3.21 -4.61 0.96
N VAL A 12 -3.69 -5.12 2.09
CA VAL A 12 -3.76 -6.56 2.37
C VAL A 12 -4.67 -7.27 1.36
N GLY A 13 -5.84 -6.71 1.08
CA GLY A 13 -6.78 -7.24 0.09
C GLY A 13 -6.17 -7.30 -1.31
N ARG A 14 -5.51 -6.22 -1.76
CA ARG A 14 -4.85 -6.19 -3.07
C ARG A 14 -3.72 -7.20 -3.19
N VAL A 15 -2.86 -7.30 -2.18
CA VAL A 15 -1.80 -8.32 -2.17
C VAL A 15 -2.41 -9.71 -2.25
N ALA A 16 -3.43 -10.01 -1.42
CA ALA A 16 -4.10 -11.30 -1.40
C ALA A 16 -4.75 -11.67 -2.73
N GLU A 17 -5.39 -10.72 -3.40
CA GLU A 17 -5.99 -10.91 -4.72
C GLU A 17 -4.93 -11.21 -5.80
N ILE A 18 -3.80 -10.48 -5.77
CA ILE A 18 -2.71 -10.67 -6.73
C ILE A 18 -2.01 -12.02 -6.53
N THR A 19 -1.77 -12.41 -5.28
CA THR A 19 -1.08 -13.66 -4.93
C THR A 19 -2.02 -14.88 -4.94
N GLY A 20 -3.33 -14.67 -5.05
CA GLY A 20 -4.32 -15.75 -4.95
C GLY A 20 -4.36 -16.42 -3.58
N THR A 21 -4.03 -15.69 -2.51
CA THR A 21 -4.01 -16.19 -1.13
C THR A 21 -5.10 -15.55 -0.27
N SER A 22 -5.33 -16.06 0.94
CA SER A 22 -6.26 -15.41 1.88
C SER A 22 -5.66 -14.12 2.45
N PRO A 23 -6.43 -13.01 2.57
CA PRO A 23 -6.02 -11.80 3.29
C PRO A 23 -5.43 -12.07 4.68
N ASP A 24 -6.00 -13.04 5.40
CA ASP A 24 -5.56 -13.42 6.75
C ASP A 24 -4.14 -14.03 6.79
N THR A 25 -3.61 -14.44 5.64
CA THR A 25 -2.26 -15.03 5.52
C THR A 25 -1.19 -13.99 5.15
N ILE A 26 -1.58 -12.74 4.87
CA ILE A 26 -0.65 -11.69 4.46
C ILE A 26 0.09 -11.13 5.67
N SER A 27 1.40 -11.35 5.71
CA SER A 27 2.28 -10.74 6.70
C SER A 27 2.60 -9.29 6.33
N THR A 28 1.98 -8.35 7.03
CA THR A 28 2.10 -6.90 6.77
C THR A 28 3.47 -6.29 7.07
N ASN A 29 4.30 -7.00 7.83
CA ASN A 29 5.70 -6.65 8.09
C ASN A 29 6.69 -7.37 7.15
N SER A 30 6.19 -8.24 6.25
CA SER A 30 7.04 -8.84 5.21
C SER A 30 7.32 -7.84 4.11
N PRO A 31 8.56 -7.81 3.58
CA PRO A 31 8.85 -7.03 2.38
C PRO A 31 7.99 -7.45 1.18
N PHE A 32 7.54 -6.49 0.36
CA PHE A 32 6.71 -6.74 -0.82
C PHE A 32 7.27 -7.84 -1.75
N TYR A 33 8.58 -7.84 -1.98
CA TYR A 33 9.22 -8.87 -2.82
C TYR A 33 9.11 -10.30 -2.26
N ARG A 34 8.92 -10.46 -0.93
CA ARG A 34 8.68 -11.78 -0.31
C ARG A 34 7.21 -12.21 -0.38
N LEU A 35 6.33 -11.28 -0.72
CA LEU A 35 4.91 -11.51 -0.97
C LEU A 35 4.64 -11.65 -2.48
N ASP A 36 5.67 -11.92 -3.28
CA ASP A 36 5.60 -11.98 -4.75
C ASP A 36 5.07 -10.70 -5.42
N ILE A 37 5.24 -9.55 -4.75
CA ILE A 37 4.92 -8.24 -5.31
C ILE A 37 6.18 -7.61 -5.88
N ASP A 38 6.22 -7.49 -7.21
CA ASP A 38 7.29 -6.83 -7.93
C ASP A 38 7.06 -5.31 -8.09
N SER A 39 8.02 -4.62 -8.71
CA SER A 39 7.95 -3.16 -8.92
C SER A 39 6.80 -2.74 -9.84
N MET A 40 6.43 -3.55 -10.84
CA MET A 40 5.35 -3.22 -11.76
C MET A 40 4.00 -3.36 -11.06
N THR A 41 3.82 -4.43 -10.29
CA THR A 41 2.66 -4.63 -9.43
C THR A 41 2.52 -3.51 -8.41
N LEU A 42 3.63 -3.07 -7.80
CA LEU A 42 3.60 -1.98 -6.83
C LEU A 42 3.14 -0.65 -7.45
N VAL A 43 3.54 -0.37 -8.70
CA VAL A 43 3.05 0.80 -9.46
C VAL A 43 1.56 0.68 -9.77
N ALA A 44 1.06 -0.50 -10.14
CA ALA A 44 -0.37 -0.72 -10.36
C ALA A 44 -1.18 -0.49 -9.07
N ILE A 45 -0.71 -1.01 -7.93
CA ILE A 45 -1.31 -0.77 -6.62
C ILE A 45 -1.29 0.73 -6.28
N ALA A 46 -0.21 1.44 -6.62
CA ALA A 46 -0.12 2.88 -6.41
C ALA A 46 -1.23 3.65 -7.15
N SER A 47 -1.45 3.35 -8.44
CA SER A 47 -2.53 3.97 -9.22
C SER A 47 -3.92 3.66 -8.65
N GLU A 48 -4.13 2.46 -8.11
CA GLU A 48 -5.40 2.12 -7.44
C GLU A 48 -5.56 2.84 -6.10
N LEU A 49 -4.47 3.01 -5.35
CA LEU A 49 -4.45 3.78 -4.11
C LEU A 49 -4.78 5.25 -4.36
N GLU A 50 -4.29 5.86 -5.43
CA GLU A 50 -4.62 7.25 -5.78
C GLU A 50 -6.13 7.43 -5.94
N ASN A 51 -6.79 6.49 -6.61
CA ASN A 51 -8.24 6.47 -6.75
C ASN A 51 -8.96 6.20 -5.42
N PHE A 52 -8.42 5.31 -4.57
CA PHE A 52 -9.00 4.98 -3.27
C PHE A 52 -8.88 6.10 -2.23
N LEU A 53 -7.78 6.86 -2.28
CA LEU A 53 -7.45 7.94 -1.35
C LEU A 53 -7.87 9.32 -1.86
N GLU A 54 -8.24 9.44 -3.14
CA GLU A 54 -8.59 10.69 -3.82
C GLU A 54 -7.46 11.74 -3.77
N VAL A 55 -6.21 11.29 -3.73
CA VAL A 55 -4.99 12.13 -3.70
C VAL A 55 -3.90 11.51 -4.58
N PRO A 56 -3.04 12.31 -5.23
CA PRO A 56 -1.89 11.79 -5.98
C PRO A 56 -0.87 11.16 -5.03
N ILE A 57 -0.21 10.10 -5.47
CA ILE A 57 0.81 9.38 -4.70
C ILE A 57 2.11 9.37 -5.48
N GLU A 58 3.14 9.97 -4.89
CA GLU A 58 4.46 9.94 -5.50
C GLU A 58 5.05 8.53 -5.48
N SER A 59 5.67 8.14 -6.60
CA SER A 59 6.28 6.82 -6.75
C SER A 59 7.43 6.59 -5.75
N ASP A 60 8.17 7.64 -5.37
CA ASP A 60 9.23 7.56 -4.35
C ASP A 60 8.69 7.08 -2.99
N LEU A 61 7.49 7.53 -2.61
CA LEU A 61 6.82 7.10 -1.38
C LEU A 61 6.60 5.59 -1.38
N MET A 62 6.09 5.05 -2.49
CA MET A 62 5.85 3.61 -2.68
C MET A 62 7.15 2.81 -2.65
N PHE A 63 8.21 3.27 -3.33
CA PHE A 63 9.49 2.56 -3.37
C PHE A 63 10.29 2.66 -2.06
N SER A 64 10.12 3.74 -1.30
CA SER A 64 10.76 3.94 0.00
C SER A 64 10.22 2.99 1.07
N ALA A 65 8.94 2.63 0.99
CA ALA A 65 8.31 1.69 1.90
C ALA A 65 8.48 0.25 1.39
N LYS A 66 9.11 -0.61 2.19
CA LYS A 66 9.33 -2.00 1.80
C LYS A 66 8.21 -2.94 2.25
N THR A 67 7.40 -2.52 3.22
CA THR A 67 6.35 -3.34 3.85
C THR A 67 5.06 -2.53 3.94
N ILE A 68 3.92 -3.21 4.13
CA ILE A 68 2.62 -2.56 4.34
C ILE A 68 2.66 -1.68 5.60
N ASP A 69 3.22 -2.20 6.70
CA ASP A 69 3.31 -1.46 7.96
C ASP A 69 4.17 -0.19 7.86
N ALA A 70 5.18 -0.18 6.99
CA ALA A 70 5.98 1.03 6.73
C ALA A 70 5.29 2.01 5.77
N LEU A 71 4.40 1.52 4.89
CA LEU A 71 3.71 2.33 3.88
C LEU A 71 2.51 3.08 4.46
N VAL A 72 1.70 2.42 5.29
CA VAL A 72 0.49 2.99 5.89
C VAL A 72 0.72 4.36 6.55
N PRO A 73 1.70 4.56 7.46
CA PRO A 73 1.89 5.86 8.11
C PRO A 73 2.29 6.97 7.13
N LYS A 74 3.01 6.63 6.05
CA LYS A 74 3.37 7.59 4.99
C LYS A 74 2.14 8.03 4.21
N LEU A 75 1.27 7.08 3.84
CA LEU A 75 0.01 7.37 3.15
C LEU A 75 -0.94 8.21 4.02
N ILE A 76 -0.97 7.96 5.34
CA ILE A 76 -1.71 8.79 6.29
C ILE A 76 -1.20 10.24 6.27
N ALA A 77 0.11 10.44 6.28
CA ALA A 77 0.67 11.79 6.18
C ALA A 77 0.29 12.50 4.87
N VAL A 78 0.18 11.77 3.76
CA VAL A 78 -0.26 12.33 2.46
C VAL A 78 -1.72 12.77 2.52
N VAL A 79 -2.64 11.90 2.98
CA VAL A 79 -4.07 12.27 3.04
C VAL A 79 -4.33 13.40 4.04
N GLU A 80 -3.51 13.53 5.09
CA GLU A 80 -3.56 14.64 6.04
C GLU A 80 -2.94 15.94 5.51
N GLY A 81 -2.36 15.94 4.30
CA GLY A 81 -1.68 17.11 3.73
C GLY A 81 -0.37 17.47 4.44
N LYS A 82 0.25 16.51 5.14
CA LYS A 82 1.52 16.69 5.87
C LYS A 82 2.75 16.40 5.00
N HIS A 83 2.56 16.09 3.73
CA HIS A 83 3.61 16.06 2.71
C HIS A 83 3.46 17.31 1.83
N ALA A 84 4.40 18.24 2.01
CA ALA A 84 4.70 19.37 1.13
C ALA A 84 6.19 19.32 0.78
#